data_AF-A0A1S8XMK8-F1
#
_entry.id   AF-A0A1S8XMK8-F1
#
_cell.length_a   1.000
_cell.length_b   1.000
_cell.length_c   1.000
_cell.angle_alpha   90.00
_cell.angle_beta   90.00
_cell.angle_gamma   90.00
#
_symmetry.space_group_name_H-M   'P 1'
#
loop_
_entity.id
_entity.type
_entity.pdbx_description
1 polymer ?
#
loop_
_entity_poly.entity_id
_entity_poly.type
_entity_poly.pdbx_seq_one_letter_code
_entity_poly.pdbx_strand_id
1 'polypeptide(L)'
;MSTHRSRLASVAVATLLTLGMGAAMVGGGLGGTAQAADVGAAAATAGCGKAPTLASGTHTIQSNGKNRTFILRVPDGYDTNRPYRLVFGFHWWGGTAVDVATGQTVQRDVWAYYGLLRLAENSTIFVAPQGIDNGWANAGGEDLTFVDDMLRRIEGGLCVDTTQRFSVGFSYGGSMSYALACARPDVFRAVAVQSAPGTLSGCSGGTQPFAYLGVHGIGDNIAGGRSLRDRFVRNNGCTAASPPEPRAGSLTHTVFSYSGCRSGYPVVWAAFDGGHIAAPQDGAGGDSGSRTWVPGEVWRFFTQFAGTPPTTPPTTPPTTPPTTPPTSPAPGGCAASYQTTGQWSGGFQGEVKVTAGGTAISGWRVSWTLAGGQTITQIWGGRNAPAGSTQNVSNETWNGSLAAGTSTTFGFLASGSPNTPSLTCTSL
;
A
#
# COMPACT_ATOMS: atom_id res chain seq x y z
N MET A 1 -45.20 -63.72 7.83
CA MET A 1 -44.36 -63.98 9.03
C MET A 1 -43.15 -64.81 8.60
N SER A 2 -41.96 -64.43 9.08
CA SER A 2 -40.67 -65.18 9.02
C SER A 2 -40.04 -65.40 7.63
N THR A 3 -38.97 -64.72 7.18
CA THR A 3 -37.55 -64.54 7.63
C THR A 3 -36.54 -65.38 6.83
N HIS A 4 -35.37 -64.76 6.60
CA HIS A 4 -34.04 -65.30 6.22
C HIS A 4 -33.75 -65.44 4.71
N ARG A 5 -32.87 -64.59 4.14
CA ARG A 5 -31.40 -64.40 4.24
C ARG A 5 -30.64 -65.27 3.21
N SER A 6 -29.93 -64.63 2.29
CA SER A 6 -28.47 -64.76 2.08
C SER A 6 -28.05 -64.16 0.73
N ARG A 7 -27.02 -63.30 0.74
CA ARG A 7 -26.21 -62.96 -0.43
C ARG A 7 -24.73 -62.91 -0.02
N LEU A 8 -23.92 -63.45 -0.91
CA LEU A 8 -22.48 -63.68 -0.87
C LEU A 8 -21.66 -62.38 -0.85
N ALA A 9 -20.45 -62.44 -0.27
CA ALA A 9 -19.21 -61.99 -0.90
C ALA A 9 -17.98 -62.33 -0.03
N SER A 10 -16.97 -62.92 -0.65
CA SER A 10 -15.67 -63.30 -0.10
C SER A 10 -14.71 -62.10 -0.07
N VAL A 11 -13.92 -61.95 0.99
CA VAL A 11 -12.75 -61.05 1.04
C VAL A 11 -11.55 -61.85 1.53
N ALA A 12 -10.47 -61.82 0.76
CA ALA A 12 -9.17 -62.39 1.12
C ALA A 12 -8.32 -61.32 1.83
N VAL A 13 -7.73 -61.67 2.97
CA VAL A 13 -6.69 -60.90 3.67
C VAL A 13 -5.49 -61.84 3.82
N ALA A 14 -4.32 -61.38 3.40
CA ALA A 14 -3.04 -62.02 3.71
C ALA A 14 -2.09 -60.96 4.24
N THR A 15 -1.74 -61.09 5.51
CA THR A 15 -0.66 -60.38 6.21
C THR A 15 0.39 -61.43 6.54
N LEU A 16 1.68 -61.17 6.28
CA LEU A 16 2.74 -61.68 7.17
C LEU A 16 4.05 -60.89 7.01
N LEU A 17 4.52 -60.40 8.17
CA LEU A 17 5.76 -59.68 8.46
C LEU A 17 7.00 -60.57 8.32
N THR A 18 8.16 -59.95 8.08
CA THR A 18 9.36 -60.20 8.93
C THR A 18 10.17 -58.90 9.13
N LEU A 19 10.47 -58.61 10.41
CA LEU A 19 11.39 -57.58 10.90
C LEU A 19 12.81 -58.15 11.02
N GLY A 20 13.83 -57.32 10.75
CA GLY A 20 15.19 -57.48 11.26
C GLY A 20 15.74 -56.11 11.68
N MET A 21 16.11 -55.97 12.96
CA MET A 21 16.69 -54.76 13.58
C MET A 21 18.21 -54.91 13.82
N GLY A 22 18.92 -53.78 13.78
CA GLY A 22 20.23 -53.54 14.40
C GLY A 22 21.34 -53.15 13.40
N ALA A 23 22.19 -52.14 13.59
CA ALA A 23 22.35 -51.11 14.60
C ALA A 23 23.22 -49.97 13.99
N ALA A 24 23.18 -48.79 14.63
CA ALA A 24 23.80 -47.53 14.21
C ALA A 24 25.34 -47.54 14.12
N MET A 25 25.91 -46.59 13.36
CA MET A 25 26.86 -45.57 13.86
C MET A 25 27.15 -44.47 12.80
N VAL A 26 27.39 -43.28 13.34
CA VAL A 26 27.53 -41.96 12.72
C VAL A 26 28.94 -41.74 12.15
N GLY A 27 29.06 -41.03 11.03
CA GLY A 27 30.30 -40.43 10.53
C GLY A 27 29.98 -39.18 9.72
N GLY A 28 30.25 -38.00 10.30
CA GLY A 28 30.03 -36.70 9.67
C GLY A 28 31.08 -36.35 8.62
N GLY A 29 30.69 -35.46 7.70
CA GLY A 29 31.55 -34.85 6.69
C GLY A 29 30.84 -33.68 6.02
N LEU A 30 30.95 -32.50 6.64
CA LEU A 30 30.53 -31.20 6.12
C LEU A 30 31.41 -30.80 4.93
N GLY A 31 30.81 -30.31 3.84
CA GLY A 31 31.59 -29.81 2.70
C GLY A 31 30.79 -29.50 1.45
N GLY A 32 29.65 -28.82 1.59
CA GLY A 32 28.91 -28.28 0.47
C GLY A 32 28.13 -27.06 0.93
N THR A 33 28.70 -25.88 0.75
CA THR A 33 27.98 -24.61 0.93
C THR A 33 26.85 -24.58 -0.08
N ALA A 34 25.66 -25.01 0.33
CA ALA A 34 24.43 -24.67 -0.36
C ALA A 34 24.36 -23.14 -0.42
N GLN A 35 24.32 -22.61 -1.64
CA GLN A 35 24.14 -21.20 -1.91
C GLN A 35 22.91 -20.70 -1.14
N ALA A 36 23.07 -19.55 -0.48
CA ALA A 36 21.96 -18.78 0.06
C ALA A 36 21.11 -18.29 -1.12
N ALA A 37 20.16 -19.12 -1.55
CA ALA A 37 19.05 -18.70 -2.38
C ALA A 37 17.93 -18.17 -1.47
N ASP A 38 17.26 -17.14 -1.98
CA ASP A 38 16.04 -16.50 -1.47
C ASP A 38 16.24 -15.47 -0.35
N VAL A 39 17.01 -14.42 -0.70
CA VAL A 39 16.60 -13.05 -0.35
C VAL A 39 15.25 -12.84 -1.06
N GLY A 40 14.16 -12.73 -0.31
CA GLY A 40 12.80 -12.63 -0.85
C GLY A 40 12.73 -11.62 -1.98
N ALA A 41 12.66 -12.12 -3.21
CA ALA A 41 12.56 -11.29 -4.39
C ALA A 41 11.32 -10.39 -4.24
N ALA A 42 11.46 -9.11 -4.61
CA ALA A 42 10.30 -8.36 -5.08
C ALA A 42 9.53 -9.29 -6.03
N ALA A 43 8.22 -9.40 -5.89
CA ALA A 43 7.43 -10.34 -6.69
C ALA A 43 7.43 -9.84 -8.15
N ALA A 44 8.47 -10.23 -8.86
CA ALA A 44 8.86 -9.80 -10.18
C ALA A 44 8.04 -10.58 -11.22
N THR A 45 7.63 -9.90 -12.28
CA THR A 45 6.80 -10.51 -13.32
C THR A 45 7.59 -11.34 -14.32
N ALA A 46 6.86 -12.11 -15.12
CA ALA A 46 7.43 -12.97 -16.16
C ALA A 46 8.24 -12.22 -17.24
N GLY A 47 8.06 -10.90 -17.38
CA GLY A 47 8.84 -10.03 -18.26
C GLY A 47 10.19 -9.60 -17.70
N CYS A 48 10.48 -9.80 -16.41
CA CYS A 48 11.77 -9.47 -15.82
C CYS A 48 12.91 -10.31 -16.42
N GLY A 49 14.05 -9.67 -16.67
CA GLY A 49 15.24 -10.28 -17.27
C GLY A 49 15.13 -10.57 -18.77
N LYS A 50 14.01 -10.24 -19.43
CA LYS A 50 13.78 -10.52 -20.86
C LYS A 50 13.85 -9.25 -21.71
N ALA A 51 14.13 -9.40 -23.00
CA ALA A 51 14.00 -8.29 -23.93
C ALA A 51 12.55 -7.74 -23.89
N PRO A 52 12.35 -6.41 -23.72
CA PRO A 52 11.02 -5.86 -23.58
C PRO A 52 10.21 -6.04 -24.87
N THR A 53 8.96 -6.49 -24.75
CA THR A 53 8.05 -6.66 -25.90
C THR A 53 7.03 -5.53 -26.02
N LEU A 54 7.19 -4.49 -25.20
CA LEU A 54 6.37 -3.28 -25.16
C LEU A 54 7.30 -2.08 -24.98
N ALA A 55 6.86 -0.94 -25.52
CA ALA A 55 7.52 0.35 -25.37
C ALA A 55 6.47 1.43 -25.08
N SER A 56 6.92 2.65 -24.78
CA SER A 56 6.00 3.79 -24.67
C SER A 56 5.21 3.99 -25.97
N GLY A 57 3.91 4.30 -25.86
CA GLY A 57 3.03 4.51 -27.00
C GLY A 57 1.64 3.90 -26.82
N THR A 58 0.82 4.00 -27.86
CA THR A 58 -0.52 3.40 -27.90
C THR A 58 -0.43 1.94 -28.29
N HIS A 59 -1.08 1.08 -27.51
CA HIS A 59 -1.18 -0.35 -27.75
C HIS A 59 -2.64 -0.76 -27.91
N THR A 60 -2.87 -1.75 -28.76
CA THR A 60 -4.17 -2.39 -28.95
C THR A 60 -4.10 -3.84 -28.51
N ILE A 61 -5.09 -4.29 -27.75
CA ILE A 61 -5.27 -5.69 -27.35
C ILE A 61 -6.69 -6.15 -27.63
N GLN A 62 -6.85 -7.46 -27.79
CA GLN A 62 -8.16 -8.11 -27.79
C GLN A 62 -8.59 -8.32 -26.34
N SER A 63 -9.80 -7.87 -25.99
CA SER A 63 -10.41 -8.13 -24.68
C SER A 63 -11.91 -8.29 -24.85
N ASN A 64 -12.48 -9.38 -24.32
CA ASN A 64 -13.89 -9.75 -24.50
C ASN A 64 -14.39 -9.68 -25.95
N GLY A 65 -13.55 -10.12 -26.90
CA GLY A 65 -13.86 -10.11 -28.34
C GLY A 65 -13.87 -8.72 -28.98
N LYS A 66 -13.40 -7.67 -28.28
CA LYS A 66 -13.31 -6.30 -28.78
C LYS A 66 -11.84 -5.87 -28.87
N ASN A 67 -11.53 -5.02 -29.86
CA ASN A 67 -10.28 -4.26 -29.87
C ASN A 67 -10.36 -3.15 -28.82
N ARG A 68 -9.47 -3.18 -27.82
CA ARG A 68 -9.36 -2.17 -26.77
C ARG A 68 -7.96 -1.56 -26.79
N THR A 69 -7.85 -0.28 -26.47
CA THR A 69 -6.58 0.45 -26.55
C THR A 69 -6.17 1.05 -25.21
N PHE A 70 -4.86 1.20 -25.00
CA PHE A 70 -4.29 1.91 -23.87
C PHE A 70 -3.00 2.61 -24.28
N ILE A 71 -2.67 3.70 -23.59
CA ILE A 71 -1.38 4.38 -23.74
C ILE A 71 -0.48 3.92 -22.60
N LEU A 72 0.73 3.50 -22.97
CA LEU A 72 1.78 3.08 -22.06
C LEU A 72 2.88 4.14 -22.02
N ARG A 73 3.36 4.47 -20.82
CA ARG A 73 4.61 5.21 -20.61
C ARG A 73 5.57 4.32 -19.83
N VAL A 74 6.54 3.77 -20.54
CA VAL A 74 7.65 2.99 -19.97
C VAL A 74 8.78 3.97 -19.62
N PRO A 75 9.47 3.82 -18.48
CA PRO A 75 10.63 4.65 -18.14
C PRO A 75 11.69 4.76 -19.22
N ASP A 76 12.30 5.94 -19.36
CA ASP A 76 13.47 6.14 -20.22
C ASP A 76 14.65 5.31 -19.71
N GLY A 77 15.42 4.70 -20.61
CA GLY A 77 16.53 3.82 -20.19
C GLY A 77 16.06 2.61 -19.36
N TYR A 78 14.85 2.11 -19.63
CA TYR A 78 14.27 0.95 -18.96
C TYR A 78 15.26 -0.23 -18.84
N ASP A 79 15.43 -0.73 -17.61
CA ASP A 79 16.29 -1.86 -17.25
C ASP A 79 15.43 -3.10 -17.02
N THR A 80 15.65 -4.15 -17.81
CA THR A 80 14.86 -5.38 -17.69
C THR A 80 15.04 -6.13 -16.37
N ASN A 81 16.13 -5.88 -15.64
CA ASN A 81 16.40 -6.53 -14.36
C ASN A 81 15.86 -5.73 -13.16
N ARG A 82 15.33 -4.53 -13.39
CA ARG A 82 14.74 -3.69 -12.37
C ARG A 82 13.21 -3.85 -12.36
N PRO A 83 12.60 -4.34 -11.27
CA PRO A 83 11.15 -4.29 -11.12
C PRO A 83 10.66 -2.84 -10.98
N TYR A 84 9.70 -2.44 -11.82
CA TYR A 84 9.11 -1.11 -11.81
C TYR A 84 7.72 -1.11 -11.18
N ARG A 85 7.39 0.00 -10.51
CA ARG A 85 6.02 0.30 -10.08
C ARG A 85 5.11 0.41 -11.31
N LEU A 86 3.85 -0.02 -11.17
CA LEU A 86 2.84 0.09 -12.21
C LEU A 86 1.66 0.93 -11.72
N VAL A 87 1.31 2.01 -12.43
CA VAL A 87 0.20 2.89 -12.07
C VAL A 87 -0.78 3.02 -13.23
N PHE A 88 -2.04 2.66 -13.00
CA PHE A 88 -3.15 2.92 -13.92
C PHE A 88 -3.80 4.27 -13.64
N GLY A 89 -3.99 5.09 -14.67
CA GLY A 89 -4.77 6.32 -14.63
C GLY A 89 -6.04 6.19 -15.46
N PHE A 90 -7.21 6.23 -14.83
CA PHE A 90 -8.50 6.08 -15.51
C PHE A 90 -9.14 7.44 -15.76
N HIS A 91 -9.60 7.70 -16.99
CA HIS A 91 -10.24 8.98 -17.36
C HIS A 91 -11.68 9.08 -16.83
N TRP A 92 -12.21 10.30 -16.74
CA TRP A 92 -13.61 10.60 -16.40
C TRP A 92 -14.58 10.35 -17.56
N TRP A 93 -15.89 10.52 -17.34
CA TRP A 93 -16.89 10.41 -18.41
C TRP A 93 -16.64 11.43 -19.52
N GLY A 94 -16.54 10.97 -20.77
CA GLY A 94 -16.26 11.82 -21.93
C GLY A 94 -14.79 12.19 -22.11
N GLY A 95 -13.94 11.90 -21.13
CA GLY A 95 -12.48 11.99 -21.26
C GLY A 95 -11.88 10.81 -22.03
N THR A 96 -10.58 10.86 -22.25
CA THR A 96 -9.84 9.86 -23.03
C THR A 96 -8.55 9.42 -22.35
N ALA A 97 -7.96 8.33 -22.84
CA ALA A 97 -6.61 7.91 -22.49
C ALA A 97 -5.57 9.01 -22.78
N VAL A 98 -5.75 9.79 -23.85
CA VAL A 98 -4.86 10.89 -24.21
C VAL A 98 -4.92 12.00 -23.17
N ASP A 99 -6.11 12.31 -22.66
CA ASP A 99 -6.29 13.34 -21.63
C ASP A 99 -5.53 12.97 -20.35
N VAL A 100 -5.59 11.69 -19.95
CA VAL A 100 -4.81 11.20 -18.81
C VAL A 100 -3.32 11.20 -19.14
N ALA A 101 -2.90 10.62 -20.27
CA ALA A 101 -1.49 10.45 -20.60
C ALA A 101 -0.75 11.78 -20.79
N THR A 102 -1.44 12.82 -21.27
CA THR A 102 -0.85 14.14 -21.51
C THR A 102 -1.21 15.17 -20.44
N GLY A 103 -2.26 14.95 -19.67
CA GLY A 103 -2.78 15.93 -18.71
C GLY A 103 -3.40 17.18 -19.35
N GLN A 104 -3.68 17.15 -20.65
CA GLN A 104 -3.99 18.34 -21.46
C GLN A 104 -5.24 19.12 -21.02
N THR A 105 -6.16 18.47 -20.30
CA THR A 105 -7.41 19.10 -19.87
C THR A 105 -7.26 19.99 -18.65
N VAL A 106 -6.19 19.82 -17.87
CA VAL A 106 -5.86 20.67 -16.73
C VAL A 106 -4.63 21.51 -17.04
N GLN A 107 -3.52 20.85 -17.34
CA GLN A 107 -2.27 21.50 -17.74
C GLN A 107 -1.39 20.45 -18.40
N ARG A 108 -1.26 20.53 -19.72
CA ARG A 108 -0.49 19.57 -20.52
C ARG A 108 0.93 19.39 -19.95
N ASP A 109 1.37 18.14 -19.94
CA ASP A 109 2.63 17.59 -19.43
C ASP A 109 2.79 17.70 -17.90
N VAL A 110 2.31 18.78 -17.28
CA VAL A 110 2.39 18.99 -15.83
C VAL A 110 1.41 18.08 -15.07
N TRP A 111 0.19 17.91 -15.60
CA TRP A 111 -0.85 17.07 -15.00
C TRP A 111 -0.93 15.67 -15.63
N ALA A 112 0.05 15.30 -16.45
CA ALA A 112 0.11 13.96 -17.05
C ALA A 112 0.05 12.87 -15.98
N TYR A 113 -0.83 11.89 -16.20
CA TYR A 113 -1.19 10.83 -15.27
C TYR A 113 -1.56 11.37 -13.88
N TYR A 114 -2.51 12.32 -13.84
CA TYR A 114 -2.92 13.00 -12.60
C TYR A 114 -1.75 13.71 -11.89
N GLY A 115 -0.78 14.20 -12.65
CA GLY A 115 0.44 14.85 -12.15
C GLY A 115 1.45 13.91 -11.50
N LEU A 116 1.28 12.59 -11.57
CA LEU A 116 2.20 11.63 -10.97
C LEU A 116 3.47 11.42 -11.80
N LEU A 117 3.41 11.64 -13.12
CA LEU A 117 4.57 11.40 -13.99
C LEU A 117 5.79 12.24 -13.57
N ARG A 118 5.58 13.52 -13.23
CA ARG A 118 6.66 14.43 -12.79
C ARG A 118 7.25 14.06 -11.42
N LEU A 119 6.50 13.34 -10.59
CA LEU A 119 6.95 12.90 -9.26
C LEU A 119 7.65 11.54 -9.32
N ALA A 120 7.49 10.81 -10.43
CA ALA A 120 7.94 9.45 -10.54
C ALA A 120 9.45 9.28 -10.71
N GLU A 121 10.18 10.33 -11.09
CA GLU A 121 11.63 10.28 -11.33
C GLU A 121 12.03 9.07 -12.18
N ASN A 122 11.22 8.78 -13.22
CA ASN A 122 11.44 7.68 -14.14
C ASN A 122 11.45 6.27 -13.48
N SER A 123 10.77 6.10 -12.34
CA SER A 123 10.71 4.85 -11.57
C SER A 123 9.42 4.04 -11.74
N THR A 124 8.52 4.49 -12.61
CA THR A 124 7.15 3.95 -12.73
C THR A 124 6.77 3.76 -14.19
N ILE A 125 6.16 2.61 -14.49
CA ILE A 125 5.40 2.38 -15.72
C ILE A 125 3.99 2.94 -15.50
N PHE A 126 3.53 3.83 -16.37
CA PHE A 126 2.18 4.37 -16.33
C PHE A 126 1.31 3.83 -17.46
N VAL A 127 0.03 3.61 -17.17
CA VAL A 127 -0.96 3.12 -18.12
C VAL A 127 -2.17 4.04 -18.10
N ALA A 128 -2.58 4.52 -19.27
CA ALA A 128 -3.84 5.24 -19.46
C ALA A 128 -4.76 4.41 -20.39
N PRO A 129 -5.71 3.63 -19.84
CA PRO A 129 -6.63 2.84 -20.64
C PRO A 129 -7.72 3.69 -21.29
N GLN A 130 -8.19 3.28 -22.47
CA GLN A 130 -9.33 3.90 -23.14
C GLN A 130 -10.64 3.12 -22.86
N GLY A 131 -11.60 3.82 -22.26
CA GLY A 131 -12.95 3.32 -22.01
C GLY A 131 -13.77 3.20 -23.30
N ILE A 132 -14.75 2.29 -23.31
CA ILE A 132 -15.73 2.19 -24.40
C ILE A 132 -16.65 3.41 -24.35
N ASP A 133 -16.88 4.04 -25.50
CA ASP A 133 -17.69 5.27 -25.61
C ASP A 133 -17.25 6.38 -24.63
N ASN A 134 -15.94 6.45 -24.37
CA ASN A 134 -15.34 7.35 -23.38
C ASN A 134 -15.93 7.19 -21.96
N GLY A 135 -16.25 5.95 -21.58
CA GLY A 135 -16.77 5.60 -20.27
C GLY A 135 -16.36 4.20 -19.78
N TRP A 136 -16.79 3.90 -18.56
CA TRP A 136 -16.51 2.69 -17.79
C TRP A 136 -17.80 1.99 -17.36
N ALA A 137 -18.74 1.79 -18.29
CA ALA A 137 -20.02 1.15 -17.97
C ALA A 137 -19.86 -0.25 -17.38
N ASN A 138 -18.71 -0.90 -17.67
CA ASN A 138 -18.30 -2.18 -17.14
C ASN A 138 -19.41 -3.24 -17.27
N ALA A 139 -20.16 -3.21 -18.37
CA ALA A 139 -21.27 -4.12 -18.61
C ALA A 139 -20.74 -5.56 -18.62
N GLY A 140 -21.32 -6.42 -17.78
CA GLY A 140 -20.84 -7.80 -17.62
C GLY A 140 -19.40 -7.93 -17.08
N GLY A 141 -18.82 -6.87 -16.51
CA GLY A 141 -17.44 -6.87 -16.02
C GLY A 141 -16.38 -6.61 -17.10
N GLU A 142 -16.77 -6.11 -18.28
CA GLU A 142 -15.89 -6.03 -19.43
C GLU A 142 -14.66 -5.12 -19.27
N ASP A 143 -14.77 -4.05 -18.46
CA ASP A 143 -13.66 -3.13 -18.21
C ASP A 143 -12.70 -3.68 -17.15
N LEU A 144 -13.20 -4.45 -16.17
CA LEU A 144 -12.35 -5.19 -15.23
C LEU A 144 -11.52 -6.26 -15.95
N THR A 145 -12.15 -7.02 -16.86
CA THR A 145 -11.43 -7.99 -17.70
C THR A 145 -10.41 -7.30 -18.59
N PHE A 146 -10.73 -6.12 -19.13
CA PHE A 146 -9.77 -5.33 -19.91
C PHE A 146 -8.54 -4.94 -19.08
N VAL A 147 -8.72 -4.58 -17.80
CA VAL A 147 -7.59 -4.34 -16.88
C VAL A 147 -6.76 -5.60 -16.65
N ASP A 148 -7.38 -6.76 -16.46
CA ASP A 148 -6.66 -8.03 -16.31
C ASP A 148 -5.87 -8.40 -17.57
N ASP A 149 -6.44 -8.16 -18.75
CA ASP A 149 -5.78 -8.41 -20.03
C ASP A 149 -4.61 -7.44 -20.28
N MET A 150 -4.75 -6.17 -19.89
CA MET A 150 -3.64 -5.21 -19.89
C MET A 150 -2.52 -5.64 -18.95
N LEU A 151 -2.84 -6.03 -17.70
CA LEU A 151 -1.87 -6.55 -16.75
C LEU A 151 -1.12 -7.74 -17.34
N ARG A 152 -1.82 -8.74 -17.89
CA ARG A 152 -1.19 -9.91 -18.52
C ARG A 152 -0.24 -9.52 -19.66
N ARG A 153 -0.66 -8.58 -20.52
CA ARG A 153 0.15 -8.11 -21.66
C ARG A 153 1.39 -7.33 -21.19
N ILE A 154 1.23 -6.45 -20.20
CA ILE A 154 2.29 -5.61 -19.65
C ILE A 154 3.30 -6.46 -18.90
N GLU A 155 2.84 -7.32 -18.01
CA GLU A 155 3.69 -8.10 -17.10
C GLU A 155 4.39 -9.28 -17.79
N GLY A 156 3.85 -9.76 -18.89
CA GLY A 156 4.55 -10.68 -19.79
C GLY A 156 5.63 -10.00 -20.63
N GLY A 157 5.54 -8.67 -20.82
CA GLY A 157 6.43 -7.92 -21.70
C GLY A 157 7.40 -6.97 -21.00
N LEU A 158 7.18 -6.67 -19.72
CA LEU A 158 7.94 -5.73 -18.90
C LEU A 158 8.09 -6.27 -17.46
N CYS A 159 9.09 -5.75 -16.76
CA CYS A 159 9.47 -6.09 -15.41
C CYS A 159 8.74 -5.19 -14.43
N VAL A 160 7.67 -5.72 -13.86
CA VAL A 160 6.81 -5.02 -12.92
C VAL A 160 7.03 -5.61 -11.53
N ASP A 161 7.06 -4.74 -10.53
CA ASP A 161 6.92 -5.14 -9.14
C ASP A 161 5.43 -5.31 -8.82
N THR A 162 4.99 -6.55 -8.69
CA THR A 162 3.57 -6.86 -8.44
C THR A 162 3.09 -6.40 -7.07
N THR A 163 3.99 -6.10 -6.14
CA THR A 163 3.66 -5.49 -4.84
C THR A 163 3.37 -3.99 -4.94
N GLN A 164 3.67 -3.37 -6.10
CA GLN A 164 3.54 -1.94 -6.36
C GLN A 164 2.66 -1.67 -7.59
N ARG A 165 1.50 -2.33 -7.65
CA ARG A 165 0.44 -2.04 -8.61
C ARG A 165 -0.58 -1.09 -7.99
N PHE A 166 -0.82 0.05 -8.63
CA PHE A 166 -1.71 1.08 -8.13
C PHE A 166 -2.69 1.56 -9.19
N SER A 167 -3.79 2.18 -8.76
CA SER A 167 -4.65 2.92 -9.67
C SER A 167 -5.10 4.26 -9.11
N VAL A 168 -5.27 5.22 -10.00
CA VAL A 168 -5.84 6.54 -9.71
C VAL A 168 -6.88 6.90 -10.78
N GLY A 169 -7.91 7.64 -10.38
CA GLY A 169 -8.86 8.18 -11.33
C GLY A 169 -9.76 9.24 -10.72
N PHE A 170 -10.33 10.08 -11.59
CA PHE A 170 -11.28 11.13 -11.27
C PHE A 170 -12.68 10.80 -11.81
N SER A 171 -13.71 11.16 -11.04
CA SER A 171 -15.12 10.99 -11.43
C SER A 171 -15.42 9.54 -11.81
N TYR A 172 -15.86 9.28 -13.04
CA TYR A 172 -16.10 7.92 -13.53
C TYR A 172 -14.85 7.03 -13.47
N GLY A 173 -13.66 7.57 -13.73
CA GLY A 173 -12.38 6.87 -13.57
C GLY A 173 -12.02 6.62 -12.11
N GLY A 174 -12.48 7.48 -11.20
CA GLY A 174 -12.42 7.25 -9.76
C GLY A 174 -13.28 6.06 -9.36
N SER A 175 -14.49 5.96 -9.92
CA SER A 175 -15.36 4.78 -9.73
C SER A 175 -14.75 3.50 -10.32
N MET A 176 -14.01 3.59 -11.44
CA MET A 176 -13.27 2.44 -11.99
C MET A 176 -12.12 2.01 -11.07
N SER A 177 -11.34 2.96 -10.54
CA SER A 177 -10.31 2.67 -9.52
C SER A 177 -10.92 2.04 -8.27
N TYR A 178 -12.07 2.54 -7.82
CA TYR A 178 -12.80 1.95 -6.71
C TYR A 178 -13.25 0.51 -7.00
N ALA A 179 -13.73 0.22 -8.22
CA ALA A 179 -14.13 -1.12 -8.62
C ALA A 179 -12.95 -2.12 -8.59
N LEU A 180 -11.74 -1.69 -8.94
CA LEU A 180 -10.53 -2.52 -8.80
C LEU A 180 -10.26 -2.87 -7.34
N ALA A 181 -10.39 -1.93 -6.41
CA ALA A 181 -10.24 -2.20 -4.98
C ALA A 181 -11.28 -3.23 -4.47
N CYS A 182 -12.50 -3.24 -5.03
CA CYS A 182 -13.50 -4.24 -4.68
C CYS A 182 -13.20 -5.63 -5.27
N ALA A 183 -12.89 -5.68 -6.56
CA ALA A 183 -12.92 -6.90 -7.36
C ALA A 183 -11.56 -7.55 -7.52
N ARG A 184 -10.47 -6.82 -7.25
CA ARG A 184 -9.08 -7.24 -7.43
C ARG A 184 -8.20 -6.91 -6.20
N PRO A 185 -8.67 -7.15 -4.96
CA PRO A 185 -7.94 -6.75 -3.76
C PRO A 185 -6.57 -7.44 -3.59
N ASP A 186 -6.38 -8.60 -4.20
CA ASP A 186 -5.11 -9.35 -4.18
C ASP A 186 -4.20 -9.02 -5.38
N VAL A 187 -4.66 -8.21 -6.33
CA VAL A 187 -3.89 -7.86 -7.53
C VAL A 187 -3.32 -6.45 -7.42
N PHE A 188 -4.10 -5.48 -6.92
CA PHE A 188 -3.65 -4.11 -6.71
C PHE A 188 -3.26 -3.89 -5.25
N ARG A 189 -2.22 -3.08 -5.02
CA ARG A 189 -1.74 -2.76 -3.68
C ARG A 189 -2.54 -1.65 -3.00
N ALA A 190 -2.90 -0.63 -3.76
CA ALA A 190 -3.66 0.53 -3.27
C ALA A 190 -4.35 1.30 -4.41
N VAL A 191 -5.37 2.09 -4.08
CA VAL A 191 -6.03 3.00 -5.03
C VAL A 191 -6.18 4.41 -4.47
N ALA A 192 -6.17 5.40 -5.38
CA ALA A 192 -6.54 6.78 -5.11
C ALA A 192 -7.80 7.14 -5.90
N VAL A 193 -8.89 7.43 -5.20
CA VAL A 193 -10.22 7.66 -5.78
C VAL A 193 -10.59 9.12 -5.60
N GLN A 194 -10.62 9.87 -6.71
CA GLN A 194 -10.92 11.30 -6.71
C GLN A 194 -12.35 11.54 -7.20
N SER A 195 -13.17 12.20 -6.38
CA SER A 195 -14.52 12.68 -6.70
C SER A 195 -15.41 11.63 -7.40
N ALA A 196 -15.31 10.36 -6.98
CA ALA A 196 -16.09 9.28 -7.59
C ALA A 196 -17.58 9.43 -7.22
N PRO A 197 -18.50 9.45 -8.21
CA PRO A 197 -19.94 9.63 -7.95
C PRO A 197 -20.59 8.43 -7.25
N GLY A 198 -19.93 7.28 -7.24
CA GLY A 198 -20.42 6.05 -6.62
C GLY A 198 -19.70 4.80 -7.13
N THR A 199 -20.29 3.64 -6.85
CA THR A 199 -19.78 2.32 -7.30
C THR A 199 -20.17 2.04 -8.75
N LEU A 200 -19.31 1.34 -9.49
CA LEU A 200 -19.67 0.75 -10.79
C LEU A 200 -20.22 -0.67 -10.63
N SER A 201 -20.91 -1.14 -11.67
CA SER A 201 -21.14 -2.56 -11.88
C SER A 201 -19.81 -3.32 -11.75
N GLY A 202 -19.83 -4.53 -11.19
CA GLY A 202 -18.61 -5.32 -10.98
C GLY A 202 -17.88 -5.13 -9.64
N CYS A 203 -18.32 -4.21 -8.75
CA CYS A 203 -17.91 -4.22 -7.33
C CYS A 203 -18.70 -5.30 -6.54
N SER A 204 -18.84 -6.52 -7.09
CA SER A 204 -19.36 -7.69 -6.38
C SER A 204 -18.24 -8.27 -5.52
N GLY A 205 -18.37 -8.17 -4.20
CA GLY A 205 -17.30 -8.46 -3.24
C GLY A 205 -16.80 -7.18 -2.57
N GLY A 206 -15.49 -7.09 -2.33
CA GLY A 206 -14.88 -5.92 -1.68
C GLY A 206 -15.20 -5.84 -0.19
N THR A 207 -15.13 -6.97 0.51
CA THR A 207 -15.09 -7.05 1.99
C THR A 207 -13.67 -7.24 2.52
N GLN A 208 -12.70 -7.52 1.64
CA GLN A 208 -11.30 -7.68 2.00
C GLN A 208 -10.68 -6.33 2.40
N PRO A 209 -9.70 -6.35 3.33
CA PRO A 209 -8.88 -5.17 3.61
C PRO A 209 -8.17 -4.68 2.35
N PHE A 210 -8.14 -3.36 2.14
CA PHE A 210 -7.53 -2.77 0.95
C PHE A 210 -7.04 -1.34 1.22
N ALA A 211 -5.84 -0.99 0.79
CA ALA A 211 -5.30 0.36 1.00
C ALA A 211 -6.02 1.40 0.12
N TYR A 212 -6.67 2.37 0.76
CA TYR A 212 -7.57 3.31 0.10
C TYR A 212 -7.25 4.77 0.43
N LEU A 213 -7.07 5.59 -0.61
CA LEU A 213 -7.08 7.05 -0.50
C LEU A 213 -8.31 7.60 -1.21
N GLY A 214 -9.18 8.31 -0.49
CA GLY A 214 -10.30 9.06 -1.07
C GLY A 214 -9.99 10.56 -1.10
N VAL A 215 -10.30 11.22 -2.22
CA VAL A 215 -10.18 12.67 -2.40
C VAL A 215 -11.53 13.21 -2.88
N HIS A 216 -12.10 14.23 -2.23
CA HIS A 216 -13.44 14.71 -2.60
C HIS A 216 -13.69 16.17 -2.25
N GLY A 217 -14.42 16.89 -3.12
CA GLY A 217 -14.84 18.27 -2.87
C GLY A 217 -16.09 18.34 -1.98
N ILE A 218 -16.12 19.25 -1.01
CA ILE A 218 -17.28 19.43 -0.12
C ILE A 218 -18.52 19.99 -0.83
N GLY A 219 -18.32 20.66 -1.98
CA GLY A 219 -19.38 21.17 -2.85
C GLY A 219 -19.82 20.19 -3.94
N ASP A 220 -19.28 18.97 -3.95
CA ASP A 220 -19.69 17.85 -4.80
C ASP A 220 -20.62 16.89 -4.02
N ASN A 221 -20.91 15.71 -4.56
CA ASN A 221 -21.60 14.61 -3.86
C ASN A 221 -20.69 13.96 -2.78
N ILE A 222 -20.26 14.74 -1.79
CA ILE A 222 -19.36 14.26 -0.74
C ILE A 222 -19.97 13.12 0.09
N ALA A 223 -21.30 13.06 0.21
CA ALA A 223 -21.98 11.94 0.85
C ALA A 223 -21.66 10.61 0.15
N GLY A 224 -21.64 10.59 -1.18
CA GLY A 224 -21.20 9.45 -1.98
C GLY A 224 -19.73 9.09 -1.71
N GLY A 225 -18.84 10.08 -1.74
CA GLY A 225 -17.41 9.88 -1.43
C GLY A 225 -17.16 9.30 -0.03
N ARG A 226 -17.86 9.81 0.99
CA ARG A 226 -17.83 9.29 2.36
C ARG A 226 -18.29 7.83 2.42
N SER A 227 -19.37 7.48 1.72
CA SER A 227 -19.86 6.09 1.67
C SER A 227 -18.83 5.12 1.07
N LEU A 228 -18.14 5.53 0.00
CA LEU A 228 -17.06 4.76 -0.61
C LEU A 228 -15.88 4.56 0.37
N ARG A 229 -15.43 5.65 1.01
CA ARG A 229 -14.39 5.61 2.06
C ARG A 229 -14.78 4.68 3.21
N ASP A 230 -16.00 4.82 3.73
CA ASP A 230 -16.46 4.12 4.93
C ASP A 230 -16.50 2.60 4.73
N ARG A 231 -16.64 2.12 3.48
CA ARG A 231 -16.44 0.71 3.18
C ARG A 231 -15.06 0.23 3.62
N PHE A 232 -14.00 0.91 3.20
CA PHE A 232 -12.64 0.49 3.51
C PHE A 232 -12.24 0.81 4.95
N VAL A 233 -12.83 1.83 5.58
CA VAL A 233 -12.73 2.01 7.04
C VAL A 233 -13.22 0.75 7.76
N ARG A 234 -14.37 0.20 7.36
CA ARG A 234 -14.91 -1.05 7.94
C ARG A 234 -14.08 -2.28 7.56
N ASN A 235 -13.79 -2.49 6.27
CA ASN A 235 -13.05 -3.66 5.81
C ASN A 235 -11.66 -3.76 6.43
N ASN A 236 -10.99 -2.62 6.61
CA ASN A 236 -9.64 -2.56 7.15
C ASN A 236 -9.65 -2.57 8.69
N GLY A 237 -10.82 -2.57 9.35
CA GLY A 237 -10.93 -2.55 10.80
C GLY A 237 -10.45 -1.25 11.45
N CYS A 238 -10.47 -0.14 10.71
CA CYS A 238 -10.05 1.16 11.20
C CYS A 238 -10.95 1.65 12.35
N THR A 239 -10.39 2.45 13.25
CA THR A 239 -11.15 3.16 14.27
C THR A 239 -12.14 4.12 13.62
N ALA A 240 -13.41 4.03 14.02
CA ALA A 240 -14.43 4.95 13.54
C ALA A 240 -14.08 6.39 13.92
N ALA A 241 -14.14 7.30 12.95
CA ALA A 241 -13.84 8.70 13.13
C ALA A 241 -14.68 9.55 12.17
N SER A 242 -14.82 10.83 12.51
CA SER A 242 -15.40 11.86 11.65
C SER A 242 -14.26 12.78 11.16
N PRO A 243 -13.66 12.51 9.99
CA PRO A 243 -12.59 13.35 9.47
C PRO A 243 -13.03 14.82 9.36
N PRO A 244 -12.17 15.77 9.74
CA PRO A 244 -12.47 17.18 9.53
C PRO A 244 -12.53 17.48 8.03
N GLU A 245 -13.46 18.34 7.63
CA GLU A 245 -13.59 18.84 6.27
C GLU A 245 -13.45 20.37 6.28
N PRO A 246 -12.92 20.96 5.21
CA PRO A 246 -12.77 22.41 5.14
C PRO A 246 -14.13 23.10 5.12
N ARG A 247 -14.16 24.38 5.51
CA ARG A 247 -15.36 25.22 5.40
C ARG A 247 -15.54 25.68 3.95
N ALA A 248 -16.79 25.80 3.52
CA ALA A 248 -17.11 26.44 2.24
C ALA A 248 -16.56 27.87 2.19
N GLY A 249 -15.85 28.21 1.11
CA GLY A 249 -15.18 29.50 0.91
C GLY A 249 -13.82 29.65 1.60
N SER A 250 -13.29 28.60 2.23
CA SER A 250 -11.95 28.61 2.85
C SER A 250 -10.81 28.50 1.83
N LEU A 251 -11.06 27.95 0.64
CA LEU A 251 -10.05 27.64 -0.39
C LEU A 251 -8.89 26.80 0.16
N THR A 252 -9.21 25.84 1.02
CA THR A 252 -8.24 24.95 1.67
C THR A 252 -8.66 23.49 1.53
N HIS A 253 -7.75 22.58 1.84
CA HIS A 253 -8.02 21.16 1.99
C HIS A 253 -7.67 20.64 3.39
N THR A 254 -8.19 19.47 3.71
CA THR A 254 -7.81 18.66 4.88
C THR A 254 -7.36 17.29 4.41
N VAL A 255 -6.41 16.69 5.14
CA VAL A 255 -6.00 15.29 4.95
C VAL A 255 -6.07 14.59 6.29
N PHE A 256 -6.80 13.47 6.35
CA PHE A 256 -7.01 12.69 7.54
C PHE A 256 -6.61 11.23 7.29
N SER A 257 -5.69 10.72 8.11
CA SER A 257 -5.31 9.31 8.09
C SER A 257 -6.04 8.59 9.22
N TYR A 258 -6.81 7.55 8.89
CA TYR A 258 -7.50 6.75 9.89
C TYR A 258 -6.49 5.94 10.72
N SER A 259 -6.73 5.88 12.03
CA SER A 259 -5.98 5.05 12.97
C SER A 259 -6.66 3.69 13.16
N GLY A 260 -5.96 2.76 13.81
CA GLY A 260 -6.50 1.43 14.15
C GLY A 260 -6.72 0.49 12.96
N CYS A 261 -6.41 0.92 11.74
CA CYS A 261 -6.52 0.07 10.56
C CYS A 261 -5.56 -1.13 10.67
N ARG A 262 -5.95 -2.25 10.06
CA ARG A 262 -5.09 -3.42 9.88
C ARG A 262 -3.78 -3.00 9.22
N SER A 263 -2.67 -3.50 9.76
CA SER A 263 -1.32 -3.24 9.24
C SER A 263 -1.25 -3.52 7.73
N GLY A 264 -0.63 -2.61 6.98
CA GLY A 264 -0.55 -2.68 5.52
C GLY A 264 -1.79 -2.21 4.75
N TYR A 265 -2.90 -1.87 5.42
CA TYR A 265 -4.14 -1.43 4.76
C TYR A 265 -4.61 -0.05 5.29
N PRO A 266 -3.83 1.02 5.05
CA PRO A 266 -4.21 2.37 5.48
C PRO A 266 -5.45 2.88 4.74
N VAL A 267 -6.25 3.69 5.43
CA VAL A 267 -7.32 4.50 4.84
C VAL A 267 -7.00 5.97 5.06
N VAL A 268 -6.94 6.73 3.97
CA VAL A 268 -6.70 8.17 4.00
C VAL A 268 -7.87 8.88 3.31
N TRP A 269 -8.32 9.99 3.90
CA TRP A 269 -9.39 10.82 3.39
C TRP A 269 -8.91 12.26 3.25
N ALA A 270 -8.93 12.79 2.03
CA ALA A 270 -8.68 14.19 1.75
C ALA A 270 -9.97 14.87 1.28
N ALA A 271 -10.33 15.98 1.93
CA ALA A 271 -11.47 16.79 1.53
C ALA A 271 -11.00 18.20 1.17
N PHE A 272 -11.64 18.83 0.19
CA PHE A 272 -11.27 20.18 -0.24
C PHE A 272 -12.47 21.09 -0.44
N ASP A 273 -12.24 22.39 -0.28
CA ASP A 273 -13.25 23.41 -0.59
C ASP A 273 -13.38 23.59 -2.10
N GLY A 274 -14.34 22.88 -2.70
CA GLY A 274 -14.59 22.92 -4.13
C GLY A 274 -15.67 21.92 -4.56
N GLY A 275 -16.09 22.02 -5.82
CA GLY A 275 -17.06 21.12 -6.44
C GLY A 275 -16.41 19.92 -7.14
N HIS A 276 -17.02 19.46 -8.22
CA HIS A 276 -16.56 18.33 -9.03
C HIS A 276 -15.38 18.69 -9.93
N ILE A 277 -14.20 18.90 -9.33
CA ILE A 277 -12.94 19.29 -10.01
C ILE A 277 -11.84 18.25 -9.77
N ALA A 278 -10.90 18.14 -10.71
CA ALA A 278 -9.93 17.02 -10.78
C ALA A 278 -8.54 17.34 -10.20
N ALA A 279 -8.18 18.62 -10.13
CA ALA A 279 -6.89 19.13 -9.73
C ALA A 279 -7.06 20.36 -8.82
N PRO A 280 -7.75 20.22 -7.66
CA PRO A 280 -7.96 21.31 -6.73
C PRO A 280 -6.63 21.88 -6.22
N GLN A 281 -6.64 23.16 -5.87
CA GLN A 281 -5.51 23.90 -5.32
C GLN A 281 -5.94 24.70 -4.09
N ASP A 282 -5.00 25.02 -3.21
CA ASP A 282 -5.26 25.93 -2.09
C ASP A 282 -5.09 27.39 -2.50
N GLY A 283 -5.85 28.27 -1.84
CA GLY A 283 -5.83 29.72 -2.04
C GLY A 283 -6.46 30.21 -3.34
N ALA A 284 -7.06 29.32 -4.14
CA ALA A 284 -7.81 29.67 -5.34
C ALA A 284 -8.79 28.55 -5.72
N GLY A 285 -9.88 28.90 -6.40
CA GLY A 285 -10.81 27.90 -6.96
C GLY A 285 -10.30 27.27 -8.27
N GLY A 286 -11.01 26.24 -8.73
CA GLY A 286 -10.79 25.60 -10.02
C GLY A 286 -9.58 24.66 -10.10
N ASP A 287 -9.39 24.06 -11.27
CA ASP A 287 -8.30 23.14 -11.55
C ASP A 287 -6.96 23.85 -11.81
N SER A 288 -5.87 23.31 -11.27
CA SER A 288 -4.51 23.75 -11.60
C SER A 288 -3.52 22.59 -11.52
N GLY A 289 -2.89 22.25 -12.65
CA GLY A 289 -1.95 21.12 -12.69
C GLY A 289 -0.67 21.37 -11.90
N SER A 290 -0.16 22.60 -11.95
CA SER A 290 1.09 23.00 -11.28
C SER A 290 0.91 23.27 -9.79
N ARG A 291 -0.26 23.73 -9.36
CA ARG A 291 -0.54 24.09 -7.96
C ARG A 291 -1.33 23.05 -7.19
N THR A 292 -1.87 22.02 -7.85
CA THR A 292 -2.62 20.99 -7.15
C THR A 292 -1.73 20.21 -6.18
N TRP A 293 -2.24 20.01 -4.97
CA TRP A 293 -1.60 19.22 -3.90
C TRP A 293 -1.89 17.72 -4.05
N VAL A 294 -2.93 17.33 -4.81
CA VAL A 294 -3.40 15.95 -4.94
C VAL A 294 -2.31 14.97 -5.42
N PRO A 295 -1.48 15.28 -6.45
CA PRO A 295 -0.45 14.36 -6.90
C PRO A 295 0.58 14.06 -5.81
N GLY A 296 0.88 15.04 -4.96
CA GLY A 296 1.80 14.86 -3.82
C GLY A 296 1.24 13.88 -2.79
N GLU A 297 -0.05 14.02 -2.44
CA GLU A 297 -0.72 13.09 -1.52
C GLU A 297 -0.86 11.68 -2.08
N VAL A 298 -1.23 11.56 -3.36
CA VAL A 298 -1.32 10.25 -4.03
C VAL A 298 0.06 9.59 -4.11
N TRP A 299 1.10 10.35 -4.46
CA TRP A 299 2.46 9.82 -4.55
C TRP A 299 2.99 9.36 -3.19
N ARG A 300 2.82 10.17 -2.15
CA ARG A 300 3.14 9.81 -0.75
C ARG A 300 2.41 8.54 -0.34
N PHE A 301 1.13 8.42 -0.70
CA PHE A 301 0.31 7.26 -0.38
C PHE A 301 0.74 5.99 -1.12
N PHE A 302 1.10 6.05 -2.41
CA PHE A 302 1.55 4.87 -3.15
C PHE A 302 2.97 4.44 -2.80
N THR A 303 3.88 5.39 -2.56
CA THR A 303 5.29 5.08 -2.33
C THR A 303 5.60 4.55 -0.93
N GLN A 304 4.67 4.67 0.02
CA GLN A 304 4.81 4.08 1.36
C GLN A 304 4.91 2.54 1.37
N PHE A 305 4.58 1.88 0.25
CA PHE A 305 4.53 0.41 0.15
C PHE A 305 5.80 -0.22 -0.43
N ALA A 306 6.85 0.56 -0.74
CA ALA A 306 8.10 0.01 -1.27
C ALA A 306 8.69 -1.05 -0.32
N GLY A 307 8.77 -2.30 -0.78
CA GLY A 307 9.35 -3.43 -0.03
C GLY A 307 8.39 -4.25 0.85
N THR A 308 7.07 -4.10 0.73
CA THR A 308 6.10 -4.94 1.47
C THR A 308 5.04 -5.58 0.56
N PRO A 309 5.06 -6.92 0.36
CA PRO A 309 3.97 -7.63 -0.30
C PRO A 309 2.65 -7.49 0.48
N PRO A 310 1.47 -7.59 -0.18
CA PRO A 310 0.21 -7.83 0.52
C PRO A 310 0.32 -9.15 1.29
N THR A 311 0.21 -9.11 2.61
CA THR A 311 0.06 -10.34 3.40
C THR A 311 -1.33 -10.90 3.17
N THR A 312 -1.45 -12.00 2.42
CA THR A 312 -2.69 -12.77 2.37
C THR A 312 -3.08 -13.22 3.79
N PRO A 313 -4.37 -13.18 4.17
CA PRO A 313 -4.82 -13.70 5.48
C PRO A 313 -4.51 -15.21 5.59
N PRO A 314 -3.88 -15.69 6.67
CA PRO A 314 -3.75 -17.13 6.89
C PRO A 314 -5.13 -17.74 7.16
N THR A 315 -5.48 -18.79 6.41
CA THR A 315 -6.73 -19.56 6.54
C THR A 315 -6.71 -20.57 7.70
N THR A 316 -5.75 -20.49 8.62
CA THR A 316 -5.71 -21.37 9.80
C THR A 316 -5.42 -20.56 11.08
N PRO A 317 -6.22 -20.74 12.14
CA PRO A 317 -5.93 -20.15 13.45
C PRO A 317 -4.56 -20.66 13.97
N PRO A 318 -3.63 -19.79 14.38
CA PRO A 318 -2.40 -20.24 15.02
C PRO A 318 -2.68 -20.73 16.45
N THR A 319 -2.31 -21.97 16.74
CA THR A 319 -2.55 -22.67 18.01
C THR A 319 -1.51 -22.41 19.11
N THR A 320 -0.75 -21.32 19.08
CA THR A 320 0.22 -21.03 20.15
C THR A 320 0.31 -19.54 20.50
N PRO A 321 0.07 -19.15 21.76
CA PRO A 321 0.30 -17.79 22.27
C PRO A 321 1.80 -17.42 22.26
N PRO A 322 2.19 -16.18 21.89
CA PRO A 322 3.56 -15.70 22.08
C PRO A 322 3.81 -15.34 23.55
N THR A 323 4.77 -16.01 24.16
CA THR A 323 5.37 -15.66 25.45
C THR A 323 6.50 -14.64 25.23
N THR A 324 6.31 -13.39 25.67
CA THR A 324 7.38 -12.51 26.18
C THR A 324 6.77 -11.44 27.09
N PRO A 325 7.29 -11.21 28.31
CA PRO A 325 6.76 -10.20 29.23
C PRO A 325 7.16 -8.77 28.82
N PRO A 326 6.27 -7.76 28.94
CA PRO A 326 6.67 -6.37 28.85
C PRO A 326 7.29 -5.91 30.18
N THR A 327 8.46 -5.26 30.12
CA THR A 327 9.04 -4.55 31.26
C THR A 327 8.17 -3.34 31.59
N SER A 328 7.59 -3.31 32.79
CA SER A 328 6.74 -2.22 33.27
C SER A 328 7.59 -0.98 33.62
N PRO A 329 7.16 0.27 33.33
CA PRO A 329 7.91 1.47 33.69
C PRO A 329 7.68 1.87 35.16
N ALA A 330 8.66 2.56 35.74
CA ALA A 330 8.55 3.19 37.06
C ALA A 330 7.44 4.26 37.11
N PRO A 331 6.83 4.53 38.28
CA PRO A 331 5.70 5.44 38.38
C PRO A 331 6.13 6.90 38.13
N GLY A 332 5.63 7.51 37.06
CA GLY A 332 5.70 8.97 36.83
C GLY A 332 6.47 9.45 35.58
N GLY A 333 7.10 8.54 34.81
CA GLY A 333 7.86 8.91 33.60
C GLY A 333 7.16 8.57 32.28
N CYS A 334 7.82 8.88 31.16
CA CYS A 334 7.48 8.31 29.86
C CYS A 334 8.23 7.00 29.60
N ALA A 335 7.68 6.14 28.76
CA ALA A 335 8.30 4.90 28.29
C ALA A 335 8.46 4.96 26.78
N ALA A 336 9.50 4.33 26.24
CA ALA A 336 9.70 4.24 24.80
C ALA A 336 9.97 2.79 24.38
N SER A 337 9.34 2.34 23.30
CA SER A 337 9.56 1.04 22.68
C SER A 337 10.01 1.21 21.24
N TYR A 338 11.03 0.44 20.84
CA TYR A 338 11.59 0.46 19.50
C TYR A 338 11.11 -0.74 18.69
N GLN A 339 10.87 -0.53 17.40
CA GLN A 339 10.80 -1.60 16.41
C GLN A 339 11.49 -1.19 15.12
N THR A 340 12.14 -2.15 14.47
CA THR A 340 12.58 -1.99 13.08
C THR A 340 11.38 -2.25 12.17
N THR A 341 10.94 -1.23 11.44
CA THR A 341 9.76 -1.33 10.56
C THR A 341 10.14 -1.67 9.11
N GLY A 342 11.42 -1.55 8.76
CA GLY A 342 11.95 -1.93 7.45
C GLY A 342 13.47 -2.01 7.47
N GLN A 343 14.04 -2.83 6.59
CA GLN A 343 15.49 -2.96 6.41
C GLN A 343 15.80 -3.13 4.93
N TRP A 344 16.91 -2.53 4.47
CA TRP A 344 17.45 -2.70 3.13
C TRP A 344 18.98 -2.88 3.17
N SER A 345 19.60 -3.16 2.02
CA SER A 345 21.06 -3.27 1.95
C SER A 345 21.70 -1.94 2.31
N GLY A 346 22.44 -1.91 3.42
CA GLY A 346 23.13 -0.72 3.91
C GLY A 346 22.29 0.24 4.76
N GLY A 347 21.04 -0.07 5.09
CA GLY A 347 20.23 0.76 6.00
C GLY A 347 18.94 0.12 6.51
N PHE A 348 18.23 0.85 7.38
CA PHE A 348 16.99 0.41 8.00
C PHE A 348 16.11 1.58 8.45
N GLN A 349 14.83 1.30 8.64
CA GLN A 349 13.85 2.20 9.23
C GLN A 349 13.54 1.76 10.67
N GLY A 350 13.74 2.67 11.61
CA GLY A 350 13.34 2.51 13.00
C GLY A 350 12.07 3.31 13.29
N GLU A 351 11.18 2.74 14.09
CA GLU A 351 10.06 3.45 14.70
C GLU A 351 10.16 3.35 16.22
N VAL A 352 9.94 4.48 16.89
CA VAL A 352 9.90 4.56 18.35
C VAL A 352 8.51 5.03 18.76
N LYS A 353 7.85 4.22 19.57
CA LYS A 353 6.60 4.58 20.25
C LYS A 353 6.92 5.14 21.63
N VAL A 354 6.47 6.36 21.90
CA VAL A 354 6.59 7.02 23.20
C VAL A 354 5.24 6.97 23.90
N THR A 355 5.21 6.55 25.16
CA THR A 355 3.98 6.40 25.95
C THR A 355 4.13 7.15 27.26
N ALA A 356 3.14 7.98 27.60
CA ALA A 356 3.07 8.58 28.94
C ALA A 356 2.72 7.49 29.96
N GLY A 357 3.38 7.52 31.12
CA GLY A 357 3.09 6.61 32.23
C GLY A 357 1.74 6.93 32.89
N GLY A 358 1.67 6.75 34.21
CA GLY A 358 0.44 7.01 34.99
C GLY A 358 0.02 8.48 35.06
N THR A 359 0.83 9.42 34.55
CA THR A 359 0.59 10.87 34.56
C THR A 359 0.71 11.44 33.15
N ALA A 360 -0.07 12.47 32.85
CA ALA A 360 0.06 13.21 31.59
C ALA A 360 1.42 13.92 31.54
N ILE A 361 1.98 14.06 30.33
CA ILE A 361 3.26 14.73 30.08
C ILE A 361 3.07 15.85 29.03
N SER A 362 3.81 16.95 29.19
CA SER A 362 3.80 18.12 28.28
C SER A 362 4.80 18.00 27.14
N GLY A 363 5.81 17.16 27.30
CA GLY A 363 6.82 16.87 26.31
C GLY A 363 7.56 15.59 26.63
N TRP A 364 8.36 15.13 25.68
CA TRP A 364 9.16 13.93 25.81
C TRP A 364 10.47 14.04 25.06
N ARG A 365 11.46 13.31 25.55
CA ARG A 365 12.75 13.07 24.89
C ARG A 365 13.09 11.59 24.99
N VAL A 366 13.49 10.99 23.87
CA VAL A 366 14.03 9.63 23.81
C VAL A 366 15.50 9.70 23.46
N SER A 367 16.32 8.97 24.22
CA SER A 367 17.75 8.85 24.03
C SER A 367 18.16 7.40 23.84
N TRP A 368 19.07 7.14 22.90
CA TRP A 368 19.70 5.83 22.71
C TRP A 368 21.05 5.98 22.01
N THR A 369 21.87 4.92 22.06
CA THR A 369 23.13 4.86 21.32
C THR A 369 22.99 3.95 20.11
N LEU A 370 23.38 4.45 18.94
CA LEU A 370 23.49 3.68 17.71
C LEU A 370 24.63 2.66 17.82
N ALA A 371 24.44 1.47 17.25
CA ALA A 371 25.53 0.50 17.14
C ALA A 371 26.63 1.00 16.18
N GLY A 372 27.85 0.47 16.35
CA GLY A 372 28.99 0.81 15.50
C GLY A 372 28.65 0.64 14.01
N GLY A 373 28.87 1.70 13.22
CA GLY A 373 28.58 1.71 11.78
C GLY A 373 27.17 2.18 11.39
N GLN A 374 26.29 2.48 12.35
CA GLN A 374 24.98 3.09 12.06
C GLN A 374 25.05 4.62 12.07
N THR A 375 24.26 5.28 11.22
CA THR A 375 24.08 6.74 11.22
C THR A 375 22.66 7.07 10.82
N ILE A 376 21.96 7.89 11.61
CA ILE A 376 20.63 8.38 11.21
C ILE A 376 20.79 9.35 10.04
N THR A 377 20.10 9.07 8.93
CA THR A 377 20.11 9.88 7.72
C THR A 377 18.87 10.78 7.61
N GLN A 378 17.75 10.37 8.21
CA GLN A 378 16.50 11.13 8.21
C GLN A 378 15.67 10.80 9.44
N ILE A 379 14.91 11.77 9.95
CA ILE A 379 13.97 11.59 11.06
C ILE A 379 12.66 12.34 10.77
N TRP A 380 11.54 11.83 11.28
CA TRP A 380 10.23 12.48 11.23
C TRP A 380 9.43 12.17 12.49
N GLY A 381 8.48 13.04 12.82
CA GLY A 381 7.69 12.93 14.05
C GLY A 381 8.49 13.25 15.33
N GLY A 382 9.73 13.73 15.20
CA GLY A 382 10.57 14.14 16.31
C GLY A 382 11.77 14.97 15.82
N ARG A 383 12.27 15.84 16.70
CA ARG A 383 13.44 16.69 16.46
C ARG A 383 14.67 16.04 17.06
N ASN A 384 15.62 15.67 16.21
CA ASN A 384 16.90 15.14 16.68
C ASN A 384 17.87 16.27 16.99
N ALA A 385 18.45 16.29 18.19
CA ALA A 385 19.60 17.12 18.50
C ALA A 385 20.88 16.33 18.14
N PRO A 386 21.65 16.73 17.11
CA PRO A 386 22.81 15.96 16.70
C PRO A 386 23.91 15.99 17.77
N ALA A 387 24.31 14.81 18.27
CA ALA A 387 25.52 14.65 19.08
C ALA A 387 26.07 13.21 18.98
N GLY A 388 26.84 12.92 17.93
CA GLY A 388 27.63 11.68 17.84
C GLY A 388 26.80 10.39 17.74
N SER A 389 27.30 9.28 18.29
CA SER A 389 26.63 7.98 18.28
C SER A 389 25.38 7.92 19.16
N THR A 390 25.22 8.86 20.10
CA THR A 390 24.04 8.95 20.97
C THR A 390 23.01 9.91 20.38
N GLN A 391 21.84 9.38 20.07
CA GLN A 391 20.74 10.13 19.47
C GLN A 391 19.82 10.65 20.58
N ASN A 392 19.39 11.90 20.45
CA ASN A 392 18.48 12.54 21.40
C ASN A 392 17.33 13.17 20.62
N VAL A 393 16.20 12.50 20.60
CA VAL A 393 15.02 12.92 19.85
C VAL A 393 13.97 13.46 20.81
N SER A 394 13.59 14.72 20.65
CA SER A 394 12.47 15.33 21.38
C SER A 394 11.22 15.44 20.53
N ASN A 395 10.09 15.64 21.19
CA ASN A 395 8.82 15.89 20.50
C ASN A 395 8.86 17.07 19.52
N GLU A 396 8.02 16.98 18.49
CA GLU A 396 7.59 18.12 17.71
C GLU A 396 6.64 19.02 18.50
N THR A 397 6.38 20.23 17.99
CA THR A 397 5.46 21.18 18.64
C THR A 397 4.03 20.65 18.76
N TRP A 398 3.66 19.65 17.96
CA TRP A 398 2.30 19.11 17.87
C TRP A 398 2.10 17.74 18.55
N ASN A 399 3.16 17.03 18.95
CA ASN A 399 3.06 15.69 19.58
C ASN A 399 3.73 15.56 20.95
N GLY A 400 4.02 16.67 21.62
CA GLY A 400 4.59 16.66 22.97
C GLY A 400 3.61 16.30 24.09
N SER A 401 2.37 16.79 23.98
CA SER A 401 1.35 16.61 25.00
C SER A 401 0.69 15.23 24.88
N LEU A 402 0.86 14.38 25.89
CA LEU A 402 0.24 13.05 25.98
C LEU A 402 -0.50 12.91 27.31
N ALA A 403 -1.77 12.50 27.25
CA ALA A 403 -2.53 12.12 28.43
C ALA A 403 -1.94 10.83 29.05
N ALA A 404 -2.23 10.58 30.34
CA ALA A 404 -1.76 9.37 31.03
C ALA A 404 -2.13 8.10 30.24
N GLY A 405 -1.14 7.23 30.01
CA GLY A 405 -1.29 5.99 29.24
C GLY A 405 -1.42 6.12 27.73
N THR A 406 -1.42 7.34 27.15
CA THR A 406 -1.48 7.52 25.69
C THR A 406 -0.09 7.56 25.06
N SER A 407 -0.04 7.37 23.75
CA SER A 407 1.22 7.25 23.01
C SER A 407 1.26 8.11 21.76
N THR A 408 2.48 8.43 21.32
CA THR A 408 2.79 8.94 19.97
C THR A 408 3.95 8.14 19.37
N THR A 409 4.26 8.38 18.10
CA THR A 409 5.37 7.72 17.40
C THR A 409 6.22 8.73 16.65
N PHE A 410 7.51 8.42 16.53
CA PHE A 410 8.42 9.05 15.59
C PHE A 410 9.21 7.96 14.86
N GLY A 411 9.70 8.26 13.66
CA GLY A 411 10.45 7.32 12.84
C GLY A 411 11.73 7.92 12.30
N PHE A 412 12.67 7.07 11.91
CA PHE A 412 13.94 7.48 11.31
C PHE A 412 14.45 6.47 10.30
N LEU A 413 15.21 6.95 9.32
CA LEU A 413 16.08 6.12 8.47
C LEU A 413 17.50 6.16 9.04
N ALA A 414 18.18 5.02 9.06
CA ALA A 414 19.57 4.92 9.43
C ALA A 414 20.34 4.02 8.46
N SER A 415 21.63 4.29 8.27
CA SER A 415 22.55 3.37 7.60
C SER A 415 22.96 2.23 8.53
N GLY A 416 23.49 1.13 7.96
CA GLY A 416 23.96 -0.04 8.69
C GLY A 416 22.88 -1.12 8.90
N SER A 417 23.20 -2.15 9.70
CA SER A 417 22.27 -3.21 10.05
C SER A 417 21.45 -2.85 11.28
N PRO A 418 20.13 -3.09 11.32
CA PRO A 418 19.30 -2.79 12.48
C PRO A 418 19.68 -3.66 13.67
N ASN A 419 19.50 -3.11 14.86
CA ASN A 419 19.56 -3.82 16.13
C ASN A 419 18.42 -3.33 17.03
N THR A 420 18.26 -3.93 18.19
CA THR A 420 17.31 -3.44 19.20
C THR A 420 18.06 -2.58 20.23
N PRO A 421 18.06 -1.24 20.11
CA PRO A 421 18.73 -0.38 21.07
C PRO A 421 17.98 -0.35 22.40
N SER A 422 18.72 -0.15 23.49
CA SER A 422 18.12 0.22 24.77
C SER A 422 17.72 1.71 24.72
N LEU A 423 16.42 1.98 24.82
CA LEU A 423 15.87 3.33 24.82
C LEU A 423 15.74 3.86 26.26
N THR A 424 16.06 5.14 26.45
CA THR A 424 15.72 5.89 27.67
C THR A 424 14.73 7.00 27.31
N CYS A 425 13.60 7.07 28.00
CA CYS A 425 12.61 8.13 27.80
C CYS A 425 12.58 9.07 29.02
N THR A 426 12.55 10.38 28.77
CA THR A 426 12.43 11.43 29.79
C THR A 426 11.26 12.35 29.46
N SER A 427 10.33 12.55 30.40
CA SER A 427 9.27 13.56 30.27
C SER A 427 9.87 14.96 30.46
N LEU A 428 9.41 15.94 29.67
CA LEU A 428 9.90 17.31 29.66
C LEU A 428 8.90 18.32 30.24
#